data_AF-A0A7C2WN78-F1
#
_entry.id   AF-A0A7C2WN78-F1
#
_cell.length_a   1.000
_cell.length_b   1.000
_cell.length_c   1.000
_cell.angle_alpha   90.00
_cell.angle_beta   90.00
_cell.angle_gamma   90.00
#
_symmetry.space_group_name_H-M   'P 1'
#
loop_
_entity.id
_entity.type
_entity.pdbx_description
1 polymer ?
#
loop_
_entity_poly.entity_id
_entity_poly.type
_entity_poly.pdbx_seq_one_letter_code
_entity_poly.pdbx_strand_id
1 'polypeptide(L)'
;MKEKIRIASGQGFWGDLIDAPVDQVMKGDIDYLVMDYLAEVTMSILQKQKNKNPLFGYARDIPDLMERILPVCKEKNIKVITNGGGVNPEGCANAIIEVANKLGIKNLKVAVVLGDNIIDKIDEIIDEGCQLNNMETGESILPVKDKLLSANVYFGAKPIVEALQKGADIVITGRTTDTGLTLAPMVYEFGWDWNNFDLISAGTVA
;
A
#
# COMPACT_ATOMS: atom_id res chain seq x y z
N MET A 1 -1.04 22.99 -10.85
CA MET A 1 -0.33 21.72 -11.13
C MET A 1 1.14 21.98 -10.85
N LYS A 2 1.81 21.05 -10.16
CA LYS A 2 3.27 21.16 -9.96
C LYS A 2 3.98 20.88 -11.29
N GLU A 3 5.10 21.52 -11.53
CA GLU A 3 5.95 21.24 -12.71
C GLU A 3 6.89 20.05 -12.49
N LYS A 4 7.20 19.76 -11.22
CA LYS A 4 8.06 18.67 -10.78
C LYS A 4 7.60 18.16 -9.42
N ILE A 5 7.73 16.87 -9.22
CA ILE A 5 7.60 16.22 -7.91
C ILE A 5 8.79 15.32 -7.65
N ARG A 6 9.09 15.06 -6.38
CA ARG A 6 10.13 14.14 -5.94
C ARG A 6 9.52 13.03 -5.11
N ILE A 7 9.61 11.82 -5.63
CA ILE A 7 9.11 10.61 -5.00
C ILE A 7 10.31 9.81 -4.54
N ALA A 8 10.42 9.56 -3.23
CA ALA A 8 11.47 8.72 -2.67
C ALA A 8 10.91 7.34 -2.33
N SER A 9 11.66 6.30 -2.70
CA SER A 9 11.41 4.95 -2.21
C SER A 9 12.06 4.78 -0.84
N GLY A 10 11.25 4.40 0.14
CA GLY A 10 11.66 4.10 1.49
C GLY A 10 11.87 2.61 1.76
N GLN A 11 11.16 1.73 1.04
CA GLN A 11 11.23 0.27 1.20
C GLN A 11 10.89 -0.40 -0.13
N GLY A 12 11.61 -1.46 -0.48
CA GLY A 12 11.28 -2.35 -1.61
C GLY A 12 10.65 -3.69 -1.22
N PHE A 13 10.75 -4.10 0.06
CA PHE A 13 10.09 -5.28 0.61
C PHE A 13 10.09 -5.22 2.14
N TRP A 14 9.28 -6.06 2.79
CA TRP A 14 9.31 -6.14 4.26
C TRP A 14 10.61 -6.75 4.79
N GLY A 15 11.38 -5.96 5.55
CA GLY A 15 12.70 -6.34 6.06
C GLY A 15 13.88 -5.76 5.27
N ASP A 16 13.62 -4.80 4.38
CA ASP A 16 14.64 -3.97 3.72
C ASP A 16 15.33 -3.03 4.75
N LEU A 17 16.15 -2.08 4.28
CA LEU A 17 16.91 -1.15 5.12
C LEU A 17 15.97 -0.21 5.90
N ILE A 18 15.76 -0.53 7.18
CA ILE A 18 14.81 0.16 8.09
C ILE A 18 15.08 1.68 8.23
N ASP A 19 16.33 2.11 8.08
CA ASP A 19 16.70 3.52 8.20
C ASP A 19 16.60 4.31 6.88
N ALA A 20 16.45 3.64 5.74
CA ALA A 20 16.26 4.30 4.45
C ALA A 20 15.08 5.30 4.43
N PRO A 21 13.86 4.97 4.88
CA PRO A 21 12.74 5.93 4.85
C PRO A 21 12.97 7.12 5.77
N VAL A 22 13.69 6.91 6.88
CA VAL A 22 14.07 7.99 7.81
C VAL A 22 15.07 8.92 7.14
N ASP A 23 16.11 8.39 6.52
CA ASP A 23 17.10 9.18 5.81
C ASP A 23 16.47 9.98 4.66
N GLN A 24 15.54 9.39 3.90
CA GLN A 24 14.81 10.08 2.83
C GLN A 24 14.00 11.27 3.37
N VAL A 25 13.27 11.10 4.47
CA VAL A 25 12.45 12.18 5.08
C VAL A 25 13.32 13.27 5.72
N MET A 26 14.38 12.88 6.41
CA MET A 26 15.21 13.79 7.19
C MET A 26 16.14 14.60 6.28
N LYS A 27 16.84 13.92 5.37
CA LYS A 27 17.91 14.49 4.55
C LYS A 27 17.46 14.86 3.13
N GLY A 28 16.41 14.22 2.63
CA GLY A 28 15.86 14.48 1.30
C GLY A 28 14.97 15.72 1.24
N ASP A 29 14.97 16.35 0.07
CA ASP A 29 13.92 17.27 -0.37
C ASP A 29 12.92 16.45 -1.19
N ILE A 30 11.92 15.86 -0.53
CA ILE A 30 10.97 14.93 -1.16
C ILE A 30 9.54 15.43 -0.95
N ASP A 31 8.65 15.13 -1.90
CA ASP A 31 7.22 15.42 -1.78
C ASP A 31 6.45 14.18 -1.27
N TYR A 32 6.89 12.99 -1.69
CA TYR A 32 6.25 11.71 -1.39
C TYR A 32 7.28 10.69 -0.92
N LEU A 33 6.94 9.95 0.12
CA LEU A 33 7.61 8.71 0.52
C LEU A 33 6.73 7.52 0.13
N VAL A 34 7.20 6.69 -0.79
CA VAL A 34 6.55 5.43 -1.16
C VAL A 34 7.27 4.27 -0.47
N MET A 35 6.51 3.31 0.04
CA MET A 35 7.07 2.13 0.71
C MET A 35 6.32 0.88 0.28
N ASP A 36 7.01 0.03 -0.47
CA ASP A 36 6.54 -1.30 -0.82
C ASP A 36 7.05 -2.33 0.20
N TYR A 37 6.12 -3.03 0.82
CA TYR A 37 6.36 -4.06 1.82
C TYR A 37 5.99 -5.45 1.34
N LEU A 38 5.18 -5.57 0.29
CA LEU A 38 4.41 -6.78 0.05
C LEU A 38 4.98 -7.62 -1.09
N ALA A 39 5.33 -8.85 -0.77
CA ALA A 39 5.49 -9.96 -1.70
C ALA A 39 4.43 -11.03 -1.45
N GLU A 40 4.29 -11.99 -2.36
CA GLU A 40 3.35 -13.11 -2.27
C GLU A 40 3.56 -13.90 -0.96
N VAL A 41 4.81 -14.16 -0.60
CA VAL A 41 5.15 -14.83 0.67
C VAL A 41 4.75 -14.00 1.89
N THR A 42 4.92 -12.68 1.82
CA THR A 42 4.59 -11.74 2.91
C THR A 42 3.11 -11.80 3.26
N MET A 43 2.23 -11.85 2.26
CA MET A 43 0.78 -11.95 2.47
C MET A 43 0.41 -13.17 3.30
N SER A 44 1.01 -14.33 3.03
CA SER A 44 0.76 -15.56 3.79
C SER A 44 1.23 -15.46 5.25
N ILE A 45 2.33 -14.74 5.49
CA ILE A 45 2.87 -14.51 6.84
C ILE A 45 1.93 -13.58 7.61
N LEU A 46 1.52 -12.47 7.00
CA LEU A 46 0.61 -11.50 7.61
C LEU A 46 -0.76 -12.13 7.90
N GLN A 47 -1.28 -12.97 7.00
CA GLN A 47 -2.51 -13.72 7.25
C GLN A 47 -2.38 -14.68 8.43
N LYS A 48 -1.27 -15.42 8.53
CA LYS A 48 -1.00 -16.28 9.70
C LYS A 48 -0.92 -15.46 10.99
N GLN A 49 -0.37 -14.25 10.96
CA GLN A 49 -0.35 -13.36 12.11
C GLN A 49 -1.75 -12.88 12.49
N LYS A 50 -2.57 -12.46 11.51
CA LYS A 50 -3.96 -12.03 11.72
C LYS A 50 -4.84 -13.15 12.29
N ASN A 51 -4.65 -14.39 11.82
CA ASN A 51 -5.37 -15.55 12.35
C ASN A 51 -5.05 -15.84 13.82
N LYS A 52 -3.82 -15.51 14.27
CA LYS A 52 -3.43 -15.63 15.69
C LYS A 52 -3.94 -14.46 16.53
N ASN A 53 -3.94 -13.26 15.97
CA ASN A 53 -4.44 -12.06 16.62
C ASN A 53 -5.09 -11.14 15.57
N PRO A 54 -6.42 -10.89 15.65
CA PRO A 54 -7.14 -10.04 14.70
C PRO A 54 -6.59 -8.62 14.56
N LEU A 55 -5.84 -8.12 15.56
CA LEU A 55 -5.19 -6.81 15.52
C LEU A 55 -3.92 -6.78 14.65
N PHE A 56 -3.40 -7.94 14.22
CA PHE A 56 -2.23 -8.05 13.34
C PHE A 56 -2.65 -8.17 11.87
N GLY A 57 -1.68 -8.42 10.97
CA GLY A 57 -1.91 -8.56 9.53
C GLY A 57 -1.38 -7.41 8.68
N TYR A 58 -0.62 -6.50 9.29
CA TYR A 58 0.14 -5.43 8.62
C TYR A 58 1.62 -5.50 9.04
N ALA A 59 2.49 -4.76 8.35
CA ALA A 59 3.92 -4.67 8.67
C ALA A 59 4.11 -3.94 10.02
N ARG A 60 4.47 -4.69 11.07
CA ARG A 60 4.45 -4.22 12.46
C ARG A 60 5.53 -3.20 12.82
N ASP A 61 6.46 -2.95 11.92
CA ASP A 61 7.50 -1.91 12.00
C ASP A 61 7.01 -0.54 11.52
N ILE A 62 5.85 -0.46 10.85
CA ILE A 62 5.26 0.83 10.41
C ILE A 62 5.01 1.80 11.58
N PRO A 63 4.41 1.41 12.71
CA PRO A 63 4.18 2.34 13.83
C PRO A 63 5.48 2.93 14.37
N ASP A 64 6.52 2.11 14.54
CA ASP A 64 7.84 2.55 15.02
C ASP A 64 8.50 3.50 14.01
N LEU A 65 8.37 3.22 12.71
CA LEU A 65 8.84 4.11 11.65
C LEU A 65 8.07 5.44 11.67
N MET A 66 6.74 5.41 11.76
CA MET A 66 5.90 6.60 11.83
C MET A 66 6.24 7.46 13.04
N GLU A 67 6.57 6.86 14.18
CA GLU A 67 6.99 7.61 15.37
C GLU A 67 8.23 8.48 15.08
N ARG A 68 9.13 7.98 14.23
CA ARG A 68 10.37 8.68 13.84
C ARG A 68 10.15 9.75 12.78
N ILE A 69 9.26 9.52 11.80
CA ILE A 69 9.16 10.38 10.60
C ILE A 69 7.98 11.36 10.62
N LEU A 70 6.88 11.05 11.31
CA LEU A 70 5.65 11.85 11.26
C LEU A 70 5.84 13.34 11.59
N PRO A 71 6.65 13.74 12.60
CA PRO A 71 6.85 15.16 12.88
C PRO A 71 7.40 15.92 11.69
N VAL A 72 8.42 15.36 11.02
CA VAL A 72 9.07 15.98 9.86
C VAL A 72 8.19 15.87 8.62
N CYS A 73 7.47 14.77 8.44
CA CYS A 73 6.49 14.66 7.37
C CYS A 73 5.42 15.75 7.47
N LYS A 74 4.94 16.06 8.69
CA LYS A 74 3.94 17.11 8.88
C LYS A 74 4.52 18.50 8.67
N GLU A 75 5.72 18.77 9.17
CA GLU A 75 6.42 20.04 8.99
C GLU A 75 6.69 20.35 7.51
N LYS A 76 7.21 19.36 6.76
CA LYS A 76 7.58 19.51 5.35
C LYS A 76 6.43 19.20 4.38
N ASN A 77 5.24 18.85 4.89
CA ASN A 77 4.09 18.39 4.10
C ASN A 77 4.42 17.22 3.15
N ILE A 78 5.22 16.27 3.63
CA ILE A 78 5.54 15.01 2.92
C ILE A 78 4.37 14.06 3.07
N LYS A 79 3.91 13.50 1.94
CA LYS A 79 2.87 12.47 1.93
C LYS A 79 3.48 11.08 1.95
N VAL A 80 2.84 10.15 2.66
CA VAL A 80 3.30 8.76 2.74
C VAL A 80 2.31 7.84 2.04
N ILE A 81 2.81 6.93 1.20
CA ILE A 81 1.99 5.94 0.49
C ILE A 81 2.62 4.57 0.69
N THR A 82 1.85 3.62 1.21
CA THR A 82 2.37 2.27 1.47
C THR A 82 1.32 1.18 1.28
N ASN A 83 1.78 0.02 0.81
CA ASN A 83 1.01 -1.23 0.83
C ASN A 83 1.27 -2.09 2.08
N GLY A 84 2.08 -1.61 3.04
CA GLY A 84 2.38 -2.36 4.26
C GLY A 84 1.19 -2.56 5.20
N GLY A 85 -0.01 -2.09 4.83
CA GLY A 85 -1.27 -2.49 5.45
C GLY A 85 -1.57 -3.99 5.30
N GLY A 86 -1.01 -4.65 4.29
CA GLY A 86 -1.10 -6.10 4.13
C GLY A 86 -2.55 -6.60 4.08
N VAL A 87 -2.86 -7.59 4.93
CA VAL A 87 -4.22 -8.15 5.08
C VAL A 87 -5.03 -7.47 6.18
N ASN A 88 -4.48 -6.43 6.83
CA ASN A 88 -5.19 -5.59 7.79
C ASN A 88 -4.84 -4.09 7.65
N PRO A 89 -5.19 -3.45 6.52
CA PRO A 89 -4.91 -2.02 6.32
C PRO A 89 -5.56 -1.10 7.36
N GLU A 90 -6.74 -1.47 7.88
CA GLU A 90 -7.43 -0.73 8.94
C GLU A 90 -6.66 -0.79 10.27
N GLY A 91 -6.17 -1.98 10.65
CA GLY A 91 -5.33 -2.15 11.84
C GLY A 91 -4.04 -1.33 11.75
N CYS A 92 -3.44 -1.25 10.56
CA CYS A 92 -2.29 -0.39 10.31
C CYS A 92 -2.65 1.10 10.52
N ALA A 93 -3.77 1.56 9.94
CA ALA A 93 -4.23 2.94 10.10
C ALA A 93 -4.46 3.32 11.57
N ASN A 94 -5.10 2.44 12.34
CA ASN A 94 -5.34 2.66 13.77
C ASN A 94 -4.03 2.81 14.54
N ALA A 95 -3.04 1.95 14.27
CA ALA A 95 -1.73 2.03 14.91
C ALA A 95 -0.99 3.35 14.56
N ILE A 96 -1.09 3.83 13.31
CA ILE A 96 -0.53 5.13 12.93
C ILE A 96 -1.24 6.28 13.65
N ILE A 97 -2.57 6.21 13.79
CA ILE A 97 -3.35 7.23 14.51
C ILE A 97 -2.96 7.26 16.00
N GLU A 98 -2.73 6.11 16.63
CA GLU A 98 -2.24 6.03 18.01
C GLU A 98 -0.87 6.70 18.16
N VAL A 99 0.05 6.46 17.24
CA VAL A 99 1.36 7.13 17.20
C VAL A 99 1.20 8.64 17.04
N ALA A 100 0.35 9.09 16.12
CA ALA A 100 0.09 10.52 15.92
C ALA A 100 -0.48 11.18 17.18
N ASN A 101 -1.40 10.51 17.88
CA ASN A 101 -1.94 10.99 19.16
C ASN A 101 -0.86 11.09 20.24
N LYS A 102 0.02 10.07 20.36
CA LYS A 102 1.16 10.07 21.29
C LYS A 102 2.12 11.23 21.03
N LEU A 103 2.34 11.58 19.76
CA LEU A 103 3.19 12.70 19.34
C LEU A 103 2.48 14.07 19.39
N GLY A 104 1.18 14.11 19.71
CA GLY A 104 0.40 15.35 19.71
C GLY A 104 0.15 15.94 18.32
N ILE A 105 0.31 15.16 17.25
CA ILE A 105 0.08 15.59 15.87
C ILE A 105 -1.42 15.66 15.62
N LYS A 106 -1.91 16.86 15.34
CA LYS A 106 -3.32 17.11 15.05
C LYS A 106 -3.58 17.12 13.55
N ASN A 107 -4.83 16.85 13.16
CA ASN A 107 -5.31 16.95 11.77
C ASN A 107 -4.48 16.09 10.79
N LEU A 108 -4.05 14.89 11.23
CA LEU A 108 -3.47 13.89 10.34
C LEU A 108 -4.59 13.16 9.60
N LYS A 109 -4.57 13.17 8.27
CA LYS A 109 -5.55 12.46 7.45
C LYS A 109 -4.95 11.14 6.95
N VAL A 110 -5.43 10.03 7.51
CA VAL A 110 -5.05 8.68 7.06
C VAL A 110 -6.20 8.11 6.22
N ALA A 111 -5.88 7.69 4.99
CA ALA A 111 -6.81 7.02 4.10
C ALA A 111 -6.42 5.55 3.94
N VAL A 112 -7.42 4.69 3.85
CA VAL A 112 -7.26 3.24 3.69
C VAL A 112 -7.93 2.80 2.41
N VAL A 113 -7.20 2.08 1.55
CA VAL A 113 -7.74 1.42 0.36
C VAL A 113 -8.04 -0.03 0.69
N LEU A 114 -9.31 -0.41 0.52
CA LEU A 114 -9.85 -1.75 0.79
C LEU A 114 -10.47 -2.34 -0.47
N GLY A 115 -10.81 -3.63 -0.41
CA GLY A 115 -11.46 -4.38 -1.50
C GLY A 115 -10.53 -5.24 -2.32
N ASP A 116 -9.24 -5.29 -1.96
CA ASP A 116 -8.27 -6.17 -2.59
C ASP A 116 -8.52 -7.63 -2.19
N ASN A 117 -8.94 -7.89 -0.95
CA ASN A 117 -9.28 -9.23 -0.49
C ASN A 117 -10.58 -9.74 -1.15
N ILE A 118 -10.46 -10.84 -1.89
CA ILE A 118 -11.54 -11.51 -2.62
C ILE A 118 -11.75 -12.96 -2.16
N ILE A 119 -11.21 -13.35 -1.00
CA ILE A 119 -11.31 -14.74 -0.50
C ILE A 119 -12.76 -15.25 -0.45
N ASP A 120 -13.70 -14.39 -0.05
CA ASP A 120 -15.12 -14.72 0.07
C ASP A 120 -15.85 -14.78 -1.29
N LYS A 121 -15.16 -14.39 -2.38
CA LYS A 121 -15.69 -14.40 -3.75
C LYS A 121 -15.14 -15.55 -4.59
N ILE A 122 -14.29 -16.41 -4.03
CA ILE A 122 -13.66 -17.49 -4.79
C ILE A 122 -14.71 -18.47 -5.34
N ASP A 123 -15.74 -18.78 -4.56
CA ASP A 123 -16.81 -19.68 -5.02
C ASP A 123 -17.58 -19.07 -6.20
N GLU A 124 -17.97 -17.79 -6.10
CA GLU A 124 -18.63 -17.04 -7.17
C GLU A 124 -17.80 -17.03 -8.47
N ILE A 125 -16.50 -16.76 -8.36
CA ILE A 125 -15.58 -16.71 -9.51
C ILE A 125 -15.47 -18.09 -10.20
N ILE A 126 -15.43 -19.17 -9.41
CA ILE A 126 -15.38 -20.54 -9.94
C ILE A 126 -16.70 -20.89 -10.64
N ASP A 127 -17.84 -20.52 -10.04
CA ASP A 127 -19.17 -20.76 -10.60
C ASP A 127 -19.40 -20.00 -11.92
N GLU A 128 -18.77 -18.83 -12.09
CA GLU A 128 -18.72 -18.07 -13.35
C GLU A 128 -17.81 -18.71 -14.42
N GLY A 129 -17.14 -19.82 -14.10
CA GLY A 129 -16.31 -20.59 -15.02
C GLY A 129 -14.81 -20.25 -14.96
N CYS A 130 -14.38 -19.38 -14.05
CA CYS A 130 -12.96 -19.06 -13.87
C CYS A 130 -12.33 -20.03 -12.86
N GLN A 131 -11.68 -21.08 -13.36
CA GLN A 131 -11.08 -22.12 -12.52
C GLN A 131 -9.78 -21.71 -11.80
N LEU A 132 -9.34 -20.46 -11.98
CA LEU A 132 -8.14 -19.87 -11.36
C LEU A 132 -6.93 -20.82 -11.46
N ASN A 133 -6.69 -21.33 -12.67
CA ASN A 133 -5.68 -22.35 -12.91
C ASN A 133 -4.29 -21.84 -12.50
N ASN A 134 -3.53 -22.73 -11.85
CA ASN A 134 -2.14 -22.49 -11.51
C ASN A 134 -1.33 -22.16 -12.78
N MET A 135 -0.54 -21.08 -12.75
CA MET A 135 0.20 -20.59 -13.91
C MET A 135 1.29 -21.56 -14.41
N GLU A 136 1.81 -22.42 -13.54
CA GLU A 136 2.87 -23.38 -13.86
C GLU A 136 2.31 -24.75 -14.26
N THR A 137 1.34 -25.26 -13.51
CA THR A 137 0.82 -26.64 -13.71
C THR A 137 -0.44 -26.69 -14.58
N GLY A 138 -1.17 -25.58 -14.71
CA GLY A 138 -2.48 -25.53 -15.35
C GLY A 138 -3.59 -26.21 -14.53
N GLU A 139 -3.29 -26.71 -13.34
CA GLU A 139 -4.28 -27.34 -12.47
C GLU A 139 -5.26 -26.31 -11.92
N SER A 140 -6.54 -26.68 -11.86
CA SER A 140 -7.59 -25.86 -11.26
C SER A 140 -7.31 -25.61 -9.77
N ILE A 141 -7.83 -24.50 -9.24
CA ILE A 141 -7.79 -24.15 -7.81
C ILE A 141 -8.57 -25.13 -6.92
N LEU A 142 -9.51 -25.90 -7.49
CA LEU A 142 -10.44 -26.77 -6.75
C LEU A 142 -9.79 -27.66 -5.68
N PRO A 143 -8.64 -28.35 -5.92
CA PRO A 143 -8.03 -29.22 -4.93
C PRO A 143 -7.51 -28.50 -3.67
N VAL A 144 -7.30 -27.19 -3.75
CA VAL A 144 -6.75 -26.36 -2.65
C VAL A 144 -7.71 -25.26 -2.18
N LYS A 145 -8.90 -25.14 -2.78
CA LYS A 145 -9.88 -24.09 -2.51
C LYS A 145 -10.17 -23.91 -1.02
N ASP A 146 -10.47 -24.99 -0.30
CA ASP A 146 -10.81 -24.96 1.13
C ASP A 146 -9.58 -24.72 2.04
N LYS A 147 -8.38 -24.62 1.45
CA LYS A 147 -7.11 -24.38 2.15
C LYS A 147 -6.53 -23.01 1.82
N LEU A 148 -7.24 -22.19 1.04
CA LEU A 148 -6.79 -20.85 0.71
C LEU A 148 -6.69 -19.99 1.98
N LEU A 149 -5.50 -19.44 2.21
CA LEU A 149 -5.27 -18.52 3.31
C LEU A 149 -5.65 -17.09 2.93
N SER A 150 -5.37 -16.70 1.69
CA SER A 150 -5.57 -15.35 1.18
C SER A 150 -5.84 -15.40 -0.32
N ALA A 151 -6.69 -14.51 -0.81
CA ALA A 151 -6.86 -14.25 -2.22
C ALA A 151 -7.02 -12.74 -2.40
N ASN A 152 -6.10 -12.11 -3.14
CA ASN A 152 -6.05 -10.66 -3.25
C ASN A 152 -5.89 -10.23 -4.72
N VAL A 153 -6.63 -9.20 -5.13
CA VAL A 153 -6.42 -8.52 -6.40
C VAL A 153 -5.36 -7.43 -6.25
N TYR A 154 -4.55 -7.21 -7.28
CA TYR A 154 -3.58 -6.13 -7.28
C TYR A 154 -4.26 -4.88 -7.80
N PHE A 155 -4.50 -3.91 -6.92
CA PHE A 155 -4.91 -2.59 -7.38
C PHE A 155 -3.75 -1.84 -8.04
N GLY A 156 -4.11 -1.00 -9.01
CA GLY A 156 -3.20 0.02 -9.55
C GLY A 156 -3.29 1.33 -8.79
N ALA A 157 -2.80 2.42 -9.41
CA ALA A 157 -2.72 3.74 -8.78
C ALA A 157 -4.08 4.42 -8.49
N LYS A 158 -5.18 4.06 -9.18
CA LYS A 158 -6.47 4.77 -9.11
C LYS A 158 -7.01 5.00 -7.69
N PRO A 159 -7.16 3.96 -6.83
CA PRO A 159 -7.69 4.15 -5.49
C PRO A 159 -6.80 5.03 -4.60
N ILE A 160 -5.48 5.02 -4.84
CA ILE A 160 -4.52 5.87 -4.14
C ILE A 160 -4.70 7.34 -4.57
N VAL A 161 -4.87 7.59 -5.87
CA VAL A 161 -5.17 8.93 -6.39
C VAL A 161 -6.47 9.48 -5.78
N GLU A 162 -7.52 8.67 -5.69
CA GLU A 162 -8.78 9.07 -5.03
C GLU A 162 -8.57 9.45 -3.55
N ALA A 163 -7.75 8.69 -2.83
CA ALA A 163 -7.39 9.00 -1.45
C ALA A 163 -6.61 10.33 -1.33
N LEU A 164 -5.66 10.57 -2.23
CA LEU A 164 -4.91 11.83 -2.30
C LEU A 164 -5.82 13.02 -2.62
N GLN A 165 -6.77 12.87 -3.55
CA GLN A 165 -7.77 13.89 -3.88
C GLN A 165 -8.70 14.24 -2.71
N LYS A 166 -8.97 13.28 -1.81
CA LYS A 166 -9.69 13.52 -0.55
C LYS A 166 -8.80 14.19 0.53
N GLY A 167 -7.55 14.50 0.19
CA GLY A 167 -6.61 15.22 1.02
C GLY A 167 -5.86 14.35 2.02
N ALA A 168 -5.65 13.07 1.73
CA ALA A 168 -4.87 12.19 2.60
C ALA A 168 -3.42 12.71 2.77
N ASP A 169 -2.93 12.65 4.01
CA ASP A 169 -1.50 12.80 4.35
C ASP A 169 -0.79 11.45 4.21
N ILE A 170 -1.50 10.37 4.55
CA ILE A 170 -1.02 9.00 4.50
C ILE A 170 -2.05 8.15 3.78
N VAL A 171 -1.62 7.37 2.79
CA VAL A 171 -2.45 6.37 2.13
C VAL A 171 -1.88 4.98 2.43
N ILE A 172 -2.73 4.14 3.02
CA ILE A 172 -2.41 2.75 3.35
C ILE A 172 -3.26 1.86 2.46
N THR A 173 -2.64 0.86 1.85
CA THR A 173 -3.32 -0.11 1.00
C THR A 173 -3.03 -1.53 1.46
N GLY A 174 -3.89 -2.46 1.03
CA GLY A 174 -3.58 -3.89 1.01
C GLY A 174 -2.74 -4.23 -0.23
N ARG A 175 -3.13 -5.24 -1.01
CA ARG A 175 -2.40 -5.58 -2.24
C ARG A 175 -2.59 -4.52 -3.33
N THR A 176 -1.47 -3.95 -3.75
CA THR A 176 -1.33 -2.95 -4.81
C THR A 176 -0.03 -3.25 -5.54
N THR A 177 0.03 -2.94 -6.84
CA THR A 177 1.27 -2.95 -7.61
C THR A 177 2.26 -1.92 -7.07
N ASP A 178 3.53 -2.30 -6.96
CA ASP A 178 4.67 -1.43 -6.65
C ASP A 178 4.66 -0.14 -7.48
N THR A 179 4.51 -0.27 -8.81
CA THR A 179 4.39 0.83 -9.76
C THR A 179 3.18 1.73 -9.47
N GLY A 180 2.10 1.18 -8.93
CA GLY A 180 0.91 1.92 -8.54
C GLY A 180 1.16 2.90 -7.39
N LEU A 181 2.04 2.55 -6.45
CA LEU A 181 2.45 3.44 -5.36
C LEU A 181 3.18 4.67 -5.90
N THR A 182 4.06 4.48 -6.89
CA THR A 182 4.88 5.53 -7.51
C THR A 182 4.11 6.34 -8.56
N LEU A 183 3.24 5.70 -9.35
CA LEU A 183 2.42 6.35 -10.38
C LEU A 183 1.36 7.27 -9.76
N ALA A 184 0.80 6.92 -8.60
CA ALA A 184 -0.30 7.69 -8.00
C ALA A 184 0.06 9.16 -7.70
N PRO A 185 1.20 9.51 -7.08
CA PRO A 185 1.64 10.90 -6.95
C PRO A 185 1.73 11.65 -8.28
N MET A 186 2.24 11.02 -9.34
CA MET A 186 2.38 11.65 -10.66
C MET A 186 1.01 12.00 -11.23
N VAL A 187 0.10 11.03 -11.26
CA VAL A 187 -1.26 11.24 -11.78
C VAL A 187 -1.99 12.31 -10.96
N TYR A 188 -1.85 12.28 -9.63
CA TYR A 188 -2.49 13.24 -8.75
C TYR A 188 -1.96 14.68 -8.94
N GLU A 189 -0.64 14.88 -8.95
CA GLU A 189 -0.02 16.21 -8.96
C GLU A 189 -0.04 16.88 -10.34
N PHE A 190 0.06 16.07 -11.40
CA PHE A 190 0.04 16.53 -12.78
C PHE A 190 -1.36 16.47 -13.41
N GLY A 191 -2.36 15.93 -12.71
CA GLY A 191 -3.73 15.85 -13.21
C GLY A 191 -3.85 15.02 -14.49
N TRP A 192 -3.06 13.96 -14.63
CA TRP A 192 -3.04 13.15 -15.84
C TRP A 192 -4.38 12.44 -16.08
N ASP A 193 -4.81 12.42 -17.34
CA ASP A 193 -5.93 11.60 -17.78
C ASP A 193 -5.50 10.13 -17.83
N TRP A 194 -6.30 9.26 -17.22
CA TRP A 194 -6.11 7.81 -17.24
C TRP A 194 -6.17 7.20 -18.65
N ASN A 195 -6.76 7.90 -19.61
CA ASN A 195 -6.80 7.49 -21.01
C ASN A 195 -5.62 8.01 -21.84
N ASN A 196 -4.76 8.85 -21.26
CA ASN A 196 -3.50 9.25 -21.89
C ASN A 196 -2.44 8.18 -21.65
N PHE A 197 -2.46 7.15 -22.48
CA PHE A 197 -1.58 5.99 -22.30
C PHE A 197 -0.10 6.33 -22.40
N ASP A 198 0.31 7.34 -23.16
CA ASP A 198 1.71 7.76 -23.22
C ASP A 198 2.21 8.23 -21.85
N LEU A 199 1.43 9.06 -21.16
CA LEU A 199 1.77 9.54 -19.81
C LEU A 199 1.69 8.44 -18.78
N ILE A 200 0.62 7.62 -18.81
CA ILE A 200 0.45 6.52 -17.86
C ILE A 200 1.59 5.51 -18.01
N SER A 201 1.94 5.10 -19.23
CA SER A 201 3.05 4.19 -19.49
C SER A 201 4.40 4.79 -19.10
N ALA A 202 4.66 6.07 -19.41
CA ALA A 202 5.88 6.75 -19.01
C ALA A 202 6.04 6.78 -17.48
N GLY A 203 4.96 7.10 -16.75
CA GLY A 203 4.97 7.12 -15.28
C GLY A 203 5.08 5.74 -14.65
N THR A 204 4.60 4.67 -15.30
CA THR A 204 4.78 3.30 -14.82
C THR A 204 6.24 2.83 -14.92
N VAL A 205 7.01 3.35 -15.88
CA VAL A 205 8.42 2.95 -16.11
C VAL A 205 9.43 3.79 -15.31
N ALA A 206 9.05 5.00 -14.90
CA ALA A 206 9.91 5.97 -14.21
C ALA A 206 10.30 5.56 -12.79
#